data_AF-A0A074M8K5-F1
#
_entry.id   AF-A0A074M8K5-F1
#
_cell.length_a   1.000
_cell.length_b   1.000
_cell.length_c   1.000
_cell.angle_alpha   90.00
_cell.angle_beta   90.00
_cell.angle_gamma   90.00
#
_symmetry.space_group_name_H-M   'P 1'
#
loop_
_entity.id
_entity.type
_entity.pdbx_description
1 polymer ?
#
loop_
_entity_poly.entity_id
_entity_poly.type
_entity_poly.pdbx_seq_one_letter_code
_entity_poly.pdbx_strand_id
1 'polypeptide(L)'
;MKPTPDTYSPWRYRLAWGLLLLLVFLVFFGHHLMPYGIDPADRVNLMKGIDPATGKVKMLAPPFGPSWQHWLGTDHRGYDLLSLLLNGAKYTLGFAFFATAVRFLLALPGGLFSGATGRGRGVISFLNVVLSAVPPLVFIFPTLFGSAAFLSPDQTVVLLFAMIVCIGVPQIANQFANRSQFYAERLYIDAARTMGASTRGIVWRHILPHMRPELLFAFLSDFIGVLFLIGQLSILSVFLGGGETFMVDDGPPPVILYLTKNGEWGSLVAYGAKYIRSYWWLVAGAGVFFAGAVLILQFFSKELQRYLSSPAARHQAKPILQNRPLQAAVGGFSALCLAAVLLLPDHAPQQKNKDSAEAAGSPPPRTAAMPAFSSSAAALPSEDEIMRSEFQADATNFFQGLKTDWTLAAMELTSPPYNPSRKYETPKQPIPPFDQWIAAMKERNLSYSNIGKISDGPVIKTDWGAPIETKQVEVYMHGPDNREEIWTLYMNGKPREPNKIVSGKPLP
;
A
#
# COMPACT_ATOMS: atom_id res chain seq x y z
N MET A 1 21.81 -43.03 20.84
CA MET A 1 22.19 -42.81 19.43
C MET A 1 22.89 -41.47 19.32
N LYS A 2 24.20 -41.42 19.02
CA LYS A 2 24.82 -40.14 18.59
C LYS A 2 24.12 -39.74 17.29
N PRO A 3 23.59 -38.51 17.15
CA PRO A 3 23.04 -38.07 15.88
C PRO A 3 24.17 -38.18 14.85
N THR A 4 23.98 -39.00 13.83
CA THR A 4 24.88 -39.03 12.69
C THR A 4 24.94 -37.60 12.14
N PRO A 5 26.12 -36.97 12.01
CA PRO A 5 26.19 -35.64 11.43
C PRO A 5 25.57 -35.73 10.05
N ASP A 6 24.49 -34.98 9.81
CA ASP A 6 23.81 -34.88 8.51
C ASP A 6 24.87 -34.69 7.42
N THR A 7 25.19 -35.76 6.69
CA THR A 7 26.28 -35.77 5.73
C THR A 7 25.98 -34.79 4.60
N TYR A 8 26.98 -33.99 4.23
CA TYR A 8 26.90 -33.09 3.08
C TYR A 8 26.43 -33.84 1.83
N SER A 9 25.43 -33.28 1.16
CA SER A 9 24.95 -33.79 -0.13
C SER A 9 25.12 -32.73 -1.22
N PRO A 10 25.87 -33.02 -2.30
CA PRO A 10 26.15 -32.04 -3.34
C PRO A 10 24.91 -31.62 -4.13
N TRP A 11 23.91 -32.50 -4.29
CA TRP A 11 22.68 -32.15 -4.99
C TRP A 11 21.83 -31.16 -4.19
N ARG A 12 21.74 -31.33 -2.85
CA ARG A 12 21.01 -30.42 -1.96
C ARG A 12 21.61 -29.03 -1.97
N TYR A 13 22.95 -28.96 -1.96
CA TYR A 13 23.67 -27.69 -2.06
C TYR A 13 23.43 -26.98 -3.39
N ARG A 14 23.46 -27.71 -4.52
CA ARG A 14 23.14 -27.13 -5.84
C ARG A 14 21.69 -26.66 -5.93
N LEU A 15 20.75 -27.44 -5.39
CA LEU A 15 19.34 -27.05 -5.31
C LEU A 15 19.17 -25.77 -4.48
N ALA A 16 19.85 -25.67 -3.34
CA ALA A 16 19.79 -24.49 -2.48
C ALA A 16 20.25 -23.21 -3.21
N TRP A 17 21.33 -23.31 -3.98
CA TRP A 17 21.78 -22.21 -4.86
C TRP A 17 20.76 -21.91 -5.97
N GLY A 18 20.20 -22.93 -6.63
CA GLY A 18 19.20 -22.74 -7.67
C GLY A 18 17.96 -21.99 -7.15
N LEU A 19 17.47 -22.34 -5.96
CA LEU A 19 16.34 -21.66 -5.31
C LEU A 19 16.70 -20.23 -4.87
N LEU A 20 17.90 -20.01 -4.35
CA LEU A 20 18.35 -18.64 -4.03
C LEU A 20 18.43 -17.77 -5.29
N LEU A 21 18.99 -18.31 -6.37
CA LEU A 21 19.07 -17.61 -7.65
C LEU A 21 17.68 -17.33 -8.21
N LEU A 22 16.71 -18.24 -8.04
CA LEU A 22 15.31 -17.97 -8.38
C LEU A 22 14.74 -16.79 -7.58
N LEU A 23 15.00 -16.68 -6.28
CA LEU A 23 14.57 -15.50 -5.50
C LEU A 23 15.21 -14.21 -6.00
N VAL A 24 16.52 -14.24 -6.28
CA VAL A 24 17.23 -13.09 -6.84
C VAL A 24 16.65 -12.73 -8.22
N PHE A 25 16.34 -13.73 -9.05
CA PHE A 25 15.68 -13.54 -10.34
C PHE A 25 14.35 -12.81 -10.17
N LEU A 26 13.50 -13.26 -9.24
CA LEU A 26 12.22 -12.61 -8.96
C LEU A 26 12.36 -11.18 -8.47
N VAL A 27 13.39 -10.85 -7.69
CA VAL A 27 13.65 -9.47 -7.25
C VAL A 27 13.95 -8.54 -8.42
N PHE A 28 14.79 -8.97 -9.38
CA PHE A 28 15.18 -8.11 -10.50
C PHE A 28 14.19 -8.15 -11.67
N PHE A 29 13.63 -9.32 -11.97
CA PHE A 29 12.81 -9.57 -13.16
C PHE A 29 11.33 -9.76 -12.86
N GLY A 30 10.91 -9.83 -11.60
CA GLY A 30 9.50 -10.03 -11.23
C GLY A 30 8.59 -9.01 -11.90
N HIS A 31 9.00 -7.75 -11.97
CA HIS A 31 8.23 -6.71 -12.67
C HIS A 31 8.04 -7.02 -14.16
N HIS A 32 9.04 -7.56 -14.84
CA HIS A 32 8.94 -7.89 -16.27
C HIS A 32 8.17 -9.19 -16.55
N LEU A 33 7.97 -10.03 -15.54
CA LEU A 33 7.26 -11.30 -15.65
C LEU A 33 5.75 -11.18 -15.36
N MET A 34 5.29 -9.96 -15.06
CA MET A 34 3.88 -9.73 -14.73
C MET A 34 2.98 -9.99 -15.95
N PRO A 35 1.95 -10.85 -15.83
CA PRO A 35 0.99 -11.04 -16.92
C PRO A 35 0.15 -9.80 -17.23
N TYR A 36 -0.09 -8.96 -16.21
CA TYR A 36 -0.91 -7.75 -16.30
C TYR A 36 -0.17 -6.56 -15.70
N GLY A 37 -0.42 -5.37 -16.23
CA GLY A 37 0.10 -4.13 -15.67
C GLY A 37 -0.58 -3.76 -14.34
N ILE A 38 0.07 -2.86 -13.60
CA ILE A 38 -0.39 -2.33 -12.30
C ILE A 38 -0.84 -0.88 -12.40
N ASP A 39 -1.03 -0.36 -13.61
CA ASP A 39 -1.57 0.98 -13.82
C ASP A 39 -3.10 0.98 -13.67
N PRO A 40 -3.71 2.11 -13.28
CA PRO A 40 -5.17 2.17 -13.11
C PRO A 40 -5.99 1.75 -14.34
N ALA A 41 -5.40 1.84 -15.54
CA ALA A 41 -6.02 1.42 -16.79
C ALA A 41 -6.13 -0.12 -16.93
N ASP A 42 -5.27 -0.87 -16.23
CA ASP A 42 -5.22 -2.34 -16.30
C ASP A 42 -6.14 -3.01 -15.27
N ARG A 43 -6.84 -2.22 -14.44
CA ARG A 43 -7.77 -2.71 -13.41
C ARG A 43 -8.98 -3.37 -14.07
N VAL A 44 -9.33 -4.55 -13.60
CA VAL A 44 -10.58 -5.22 -13.98
C VAL A 44 -11.73 -4.68 -13.13
N ASN A 45 -12.54 -3.79 -13.70
CA ASN A 45 -13.63 -3.13 -12.99
C ASN A 45 -14.88 -4.00 -12.85
N LEU A 46 -15.23 -4.76 -13.90
CA LEU A 46 -16.43 -5.60 -13.92
C LEU A 46 -16.14 -6.89 -14.70
N MET A 47 -16.57 -8.02 -14.15
CA MET A 47 -16.53 -9.31 -14.82
C MET A 47 -17.93 -9.91 -14.90
N LYS A 48 -18.28 -10.52 -16.04
CA LYS A 48 -19.54 -11.29 -16.16
C LYS A 48 -19.43 -12.53 -15.28
N GLY A 49 -20.30 -12.62 -14.27
CA GLY A 49 -20.40 -13.78 -13.40
C GLY A 49 -21.85 -14.23 -13.25
N ILE A 50 -22.04 -15.43 -12.70
CA ILE A 50 -23.37 -15.95 -12.37
C ILE A 50 -23.60 -15.65 -10.90
N ASP A 51 -24.66 -14.91 -10.59
CA ASP A 51 -25.05 -14.64 -9.20
C ASP A 51 -25.51 -15.95 -8.53
N PRO A 52 -24.84 -16.40 -7.45
CA PRO A 52 -25.19 -17.65 -6.77
C PRO A 52 -26.59 -17.62 -6.14
N ALA A 53 -27.16 -16.44 -5.88
CA ALA A 53 -28.52 -16.32 -5.33
C ALA A 53 -29.61 -16.35 -6.40
N THR A 54 -29.33 -15.86 -7.61
CA THR A 54 -30.37 -15.68 -8.65
C THR A 54 -30.15 -16.52 -9.91
N GLY A 55 -28.99 -17.15 -10.07
CA GLY A 55 -28.62 -17.94 -11.25
C GLY A 55 -28.50 -17.14 -12.55
N LYS A 56 -28.64 -15.80 -12.48
CA LYS A 56 -28.58 -14.90 -13.64
C LYS A 56 -27.17 -14.37 -13.83
N VAL A 57 -26.82 -14.10 -15.09
CA VAL A 57 -25.57 -13.41 -15.43
C VAL A 57 -25.67 -11.98 -14.93
N LYS A 58 -24.82 -11.61 -13.98
CA LYS A 58 -24.69 -10.26 -13.41
C LYS A 58 -23.25 -9.79 -13.56
N MET A 59 -23.06 -8.50 -13.74
CA MET A 59 -21.73 -7.89 -13.65
C MET A 59 -21.31 -7.91 -12.18
N LEU A 60 -20.26 -8.66 -11.86
CA LEU A 60 -19.67 -8.72 -10.53
C LEU A 60 -18.56 -7.66 -10.43
N ALA A 61 -18.46 -7.03 -9.26
CA ALA A 61 -17.36 -6.16 -8.90
C ALA A 61 -16.20 -6.99 -8.29
N PRO A 62 -14.95 -6.52 -8.38
CA PRO A 62 -13.81 -7.16 -7.73
C PRO A 62 -13.99 -7.20 -6.20
N PRO A 63 -13.38 -8.18 -5.51
CA PRO A 63 -12.28 -9.04 -5.95
C PRO A 63 -12.80 -10.33 -6.60
N PHE A 64 -12.13 -10.75 -7.69
CA PHE A 64 -12.45 -11.98 -8.40
C PHE A 64 -11.57 -13.12 -7.90
N GLY A 65 -12.16 -14.30 -7.73
CA GLY A 65 -11.43 -15.50 -7.35
C GLY A 65 -10.44 -15.98 -8.43
N PRO A 66 -9.57 -16.96 -8.09
CA PRO A 66 -8.66 -17.58 -9.04
C PRO A 66 -9.39 -18.09 -10.29
N SER A 67 -8.87 -17.72 -11.46
CA SER A 67 -9.42 -18.09 -12.78
C SER A 67 -8.30 -18.28 -13.80
N TRP A 68 -8.63 -18.77 -14.99
CA TRP A 68 -7.63 -18.95 -16.05
C TRP A 68 -7.04 -17.62 -16.56
N GLN A 69 -7.80 -16.53 -16.42
CA GLN A 69 -7.34 -15.17 -16.71
C GLN A 69 -6.48 -14.65 -15.56
N HIS A 70 -6.95 -14.80 -14.31
CA HIS A 70 -6.23 -14.37 -13.12
C HIS A 70 -5.86 -15.55 -12.23
N TRP A 71 -4.67 -16.10 -12.41
CA TRP A 71 -4.27 -17.38 -11.78
C TRP A 71 -4.38 -17.40 -10.26
N LEU A 72 -4.11 -16.26 -9.62
CA LEU A 72 -4.24 -16.09 -8.17
C LEU A 72 -5.43 -15.20 -7.77
N GLY A 73 -6.30 -14.85 -8.73
CA GLY A 73 -7.41 -13.92 -8.54
C GLY A 73 -6.98 -12.45 -8.56
N THR A 74 -7.89 -11.58 -8.15
CA THR A 74 -7.66 -10.12 -8.10
C THR A 74 -7.86 -9.53 -6.70
N ASP A 75 -7.33 -8.32 -6.47
CA ASP A 75 -7.57 -7.52 -5.26
C ASP A 75 -8.90 -6.73 -5.33
N HIS A 76 -9.26 -5.99 -4.26
CA HIS A 76 -10.49 -5.19 -4.20
C HIS A 76 -10.55 -4.07 -5.25
N ARG A 77 -9.42 -3.69 -5.85
CA ARG A 77 -9.35 -2.69 -6.93
C ARG A 77 -9.41 -3.32 -8.32
N GLY A 78 -9.42 -4.66 -8.40
CA GLY A 78 -9.41 -5.39 -9.67
C GLY A 78 -8.02 -5.61 -10.26
N TYR A 79 -6.94 -5.41 -9.49
CA TYR A 79 -5.58 -5.76 -9.94
C TYR A 79 -5.31 -7.25 -9.82
N ASP A 80 -4.58 -7.81 -10.79
CA ASP A 80 -4.13 -9.19 -10.78
C ASP A 80 -3.16 -9.45 -9.61
N LEU A 81 -3.50 -10.43 -8.76
CA LEU A 81 -2.74 -10.72 -7.54
C LEU A 81 -1.35 -11.29 -7.85
N LEU A 82 -1.21 -12.09 -8.91
CA LEU A 82 0.10 -12.64 -9.30
C LEU A 82 1.06 -11.53 -9.74
N SER A 83 0.57 -10.59 -10.55
CA SER A 83 1.33 -9.42 -11.00
C SER A 83 1.77 -8.57 -9.80
N LEU A 84 0.87 -8.31 -8.84
CA LEU A 84 1.22 -7.63 -7.59
C LEU A 84 2.31 -8.38 -6.80
N LEU A 85 2.22 -9.71 -6.67
CA LEU A 85 3.22 -10.50 -5.95
C LEU A 85 4.59 -10.49 -6.64
N LEU A 86 4.62 -10.58 -7.97
CA LEU A 86 5.86 -10.53 -8.73
C LEU A 86 6.54 -9.15 -8.62
N ASN A 87 5.77 -8.06 -8.70
CA ASN A 87 6.31 -6.71 -8.47
C ASN A 87 6.72 -6.49 -7.02
N GLY A 88 5.97 -7.03 -6.07
CA GLY A 88 6.17 -6.91 -4.62
C GLY A 88 7.45 -7.55 -4.09
N ALA A 89 8.04 -8.49 -4.83
CA ALA A 89 9.24 -9.21 -4.45
C ALA A 89 10.41 -8.25 -4.15
N LYS A 90 10.63 -7.26 -5.02
CA LYS A 90 11.74 -6.29 -4.89
C LYS A 90 11.58 -5.36 -3.69
N TYR A 91 10.34 -4.96 -3.37
CA TYR A 91 10.06 -4.11 -2.22
C TYR A 91 10.24 -4.90 -0.92
N THR A 92 9.69 -6.12 -0.85
CA THR A 92 9.74 -6.93 0.37
C THR A 92 11.16 -7.43 0.67
N LEU A 93 11.80 -8.07 -0.31
CA LEU A 93 13.15 -8.63 -0.14
C LEU A 93 14.21 -7.54 -0.14
N GLY A 94 14.06 -6.51 -0.97
CA GLY A 94 14.96 -5.36 -1.00
C GLY A 94 14.95 -4.59 0.30
N PHE A 95 13.77 -4.27 0.85
CA PHE A 95 13.68 -3.59 2.14
C PHE A 95 14.38 -4.37 3.25
N ALA A 96 14.09 -5.67 3.38
CA ALA A 96 14.73 -6.50 4.39
C ALA A 96 16.25 -6.57 4.20
N PHE A 97 16.72 -6.66 2.95
CA PHE A 97 18.14 -6.69 2.63
C PHE A 97 18.84 -5.38 3.01
N PHE A 98 18.26 -4.23 2.65
CA PHE A 98 18.81 -2.92 2.99
C PHE A 98 18.79 -2.67 4.50
N ALA A 99 17.73 -3.05 5.20
CA ALA A 99 17.66 -2.94 6.66
C ALA A 99 18.78 -3.75 7.34
N THR A 100 18.98 -5.01 6.93
CA THR A 100 20.09 -5.85 7.43
C THR A 100 21.46 -5.29 7.04
N ALA A 101 21.63 -4.79 5.81
CA ALA A 101 22.89 -4.18 5.38
C ALA A 101 23.27 -2.95 6.23
N VAL A 102 22.32 -2.06 6.50
CA VAL A 102 22.54 -0.89 7.37
C VAL A 102 22.81 -1.32 8.81
N ARG A 103 22.07 -2.30 9.34
CA ARG A 103 22.34 -2.87 10.68
C ARG A 103 23.79 -3.36 10.78
N PHE A 104 24.26 -4.11 9.78
CA PHE A 104 25.63 -4.64 9.77
C PHE A 104 26.67 -3.54 9.61
N LEU A 105 26.41 -2.54 8.76
CA LEU A 105 27.30 -1.39 8.58
C LEU A 105 27.53 -0.64 9.90
N LEU A 106 26.48 -0.48 10.70
CA LEU A 106 26.55 0.20 12.00
C LEU A 106 27.10 -0.71 13.11
N ALA A 107 26.66 -1.97 13.16
CA ALA A 107 26.98 -2.92 14.23
C ALA A 107 28.38 -3.51 14.14
N LEU A 108 28.88 -3.80 12.92
CA LEU A 108 30.13 -4.52 12.72
C LEU A 108 31.35 -3.75 13.25
N PRO A 109 31.56 -2.46 12.92
CA PRO A 109 32.72 -1.72 13.43
C PRO A 109 32.71 -1.60 14.95
N GLY A 110 31.55 -1.24 15.53
CA GLY A 110 31.38 -1.06 16.98
C GLY A 110 31.53 -2.37 17.75
N GLY A 111 30.92 -3.46 17.26
CA GLY A 111 31.03 -4.79 17.84
C GLY A 111 32.47 -5.32 17.80
N LEU A 112 33.12 -5.27 16.64
CA LEU A 112 34.50 -5.75 16.53
C LEU A 112 35.47 -4.98 17.41
N PHE A 113 35.38 -3.64 17.43
CA PHE A 113 36.26 -2.80 18.23
C PHE A 113 36.02 -3.00 19.74
N SER A 114 34.77 -3.06 20.17
CA SER A 114 34.43 -3.26 21.58
C SER A 114 34.84 -4.64 22.09
N GLY A 115 34.72 -5.69 21.28
CA GLY A 115 35.20 -7.02 21.63
C GLY A 115 36.73 -7.10 21.72
N ALA A 116 37.46 -6.43 20.82
CA ALA A 116 38.92 -6.49 20.79
C ALA A 116 39.59 -5.63 21.87
N THR A 117 38.94 -4.57 22.34
CA THR A 117 39.49 -3.61 23.31
C THR A 117 38.83 -3.61 24.68
N GLY A 118 37.65 -4.22 24.81
CA GLY A 118 36.76 -4.06 25.96
C GLY A 118 36.03 -2.71 26.05
N ARG A 119 36.42 -1.69 25.25
CA ARG A 119 35.83 -0.34 25.31
C ARG A 119 34.44 -0.32 24.70
N GLY A 120 33.48 0.33 25.38
CA GLY A 120 32.09 0.41 24.91
C GLY A 120 31.29 -0.89 25.03
N ARG A 121 31.91 -1.98 25.51
CA ARG A 121 31.25 -3.29 25.68
C ARG A 121 30.10 -3.23 26.69
N GLY A 122 30.27 -2.48 27.79
CA GLY A 122 29.20 -2.27 28.77
C GLY A 122 27.96 -1.61 28.15
N VAL A 123 28.15 -0.59 27.31
CA VAL A 123 27.05 0.11 26.62
C VAL A 123 26.35 -0.81 25.63
N ILE A 124 27.09 -1.52 24.78
CA ILE A 124 26.53 -2.46 23.79
C ILE A 124 25.77 -3.58 24.48
N SER A 125 26.34 -4.17 25.54
CA SER A 125 25.69 -5.22 26.31
C SER A 125 24.43 -4.72 27.00
N PHE A 126 24.47 -3.53 27.61
CA PHE A 126 23.31 -2.91 28.25
C PHE A 126 22.17 -2.66 27.24
N LEU A 127 22.46 -2.01 26.12
CA LEU A 127 21.48 -1.75 25.07
C LEU A 127 20.91 -3.07 24.50
N ASN A 128 21.74 -4.08 24.29
CA ASN A 128 21.29 -5.40 23.88
C ASN A 128 20.33 -6.03 24.90
N VAL A 129 20.65 -5.98 26.19
CA VAL A 129 19.78 -6.52 27.25
C VAL A 129 18.44 -5.81 27.28
N VAL A 130 18.43 -4.47 27.25
CA VAL A 130 17.20 -3.67 27.27
C VAL A 130 16.33 -3.95 26.05
N LEU A 131 16.92 -3.95 24.85
CA LEU A 131 16.17 -4.12 23.60
C LEU A 131 15.78 -5.56 23.32
N SER A 132 16.54 -6.55 23.80
CA SER A 132 16.20 -7.97 23.64
C SER A 132 15.24 -8.48 24.72
N ALA A 133 15.05 -7.75 25.82
CA ALA A 133 14.12 -8.12 26.88
C ALA A 133 12.66 -8.12 26.40
N VAL A 134 12.35 -7.31 25.39
CA VAL A 134 11.01 -7.16 24.82
C VAL A 134 11.04 -7.48 23.33
N PRO A 135 10.06 -8.23 22.78
CA PRO A 135 10.00 -8.49 21.35
C PRO A 135 9.99 -7.18 20.53
N PRO A 136 10.76 -7.07 19.42
CA PRO A 136 10.85 -5.84 18.62
C PRO A 136 9.51 -5.26 18.17
N LEU A 137 8.52 -6.13 17.93
CA LEU A 137 7.16 -5.74 17.55
C LEU A 137 6.48 -4.84 18.59
N VAL A 138 6.78 -4.98 19.88
CA VAL A 138 6.18 -4.18 20.96
C VAL A 138 6.71 -2.75 20.95
N PHE A 139 7.93 -2.53 20.47
CA PHE A 139 8.42 -1.18 20.22
C PHE A 139 7.80 -0.60 18.94
N ILE A 140 7.79 -1.38 17.86
CA ILE A 140 7.41 -0.89 16.53
C ILE A 140 5.90 -0.60 16.40
N PHE A 141 5.05 -1.53 16.87
CA PHE A 141 3.61 -1.45 16.65
C PHE A 141 2.94 -0.22 17.31
N PRO A 142 3.11 0.05 18.62
CA PRO A 142 2.46 1.20 19.26
C PRO A 142 2.97 2.53 18.73
N THR A 143 4.25 2.63 18.41
CA THR A 143 4.83 3.85 17.83
C THR A 143 4.25 4.15 16.46
N LEU A 144 4.12 3.14 15.59
CA LEU A 144 3.52 3.35 14.28
C LEU A 144 2.01 3.61 14.37
N PHE A 145 1.31 2.88 15.24
CA PHE A 145 -0.11 3.11 15.45
C PHE A 145 -0.41 4.52 15.98
N GLY A 146 0.36 5.01 16.96
CA GLY A 146 0.19 6.34 17.53
C GLY A 146 0.65 7.48 16.61
N SER A 147 1.53 7.20 15.66
CA SER A 147 2.08 8.19 14.72
C SER A 147 1.31 8.26 13.39
N ALA A 148 0.48 7.26 13.08
CA ALA A 148 -0.31 7.17 11.85
C ALA A 148 -1.24 8.38 11.59
N ALA A 149 -1.68 9.10 12.64
CA ALA A 149 -2.52 10.29 12.49
C ALA A 149 -1.77 11.53 11.98
N PHE A 150 -0.44 11.56 12.09
CA PHE A 150 0.37 12.75 11.82
C PHE A 150 1.44 12.54 10.73
N LEU A 151 1.78 11.29 10.41
CA LEU A 151 2.80 10.99 9.39
C LEU A 151 2.16 10.73 8.03
N SER A 152 2.84 11.21 6.98
CA SER A 152 2.54 10.77 5.62
C SER A 152 2.90 9.29 5.45
N PRO A 153 2.35 8.61 4.42
CA PRO A 153 2.68 7.22 4.16
C PRO A 153 4.19 6.99 3.98
N ASP A 154 4.88 7.88 3.25
CA ASP A 154 6.34 7.79 3.05
C ASP A 154 7.12 7.96 4.35
N GLN A 155 6.70 8.89 5.22
CA GLN A 155 7.33 9.09 6.53
C GLN A 155 7.15 7.87 7.42
N THR A 156 6.01 7.17 7.31
CA THR A 156 5.74 5.94 8.06
C THR A 156 6.72 4.82 7.65
N VAL A 157 7.01 4.70 6.35
CA VAL A 157 8.01 3.74 5.84
C VAL A 157 9.40 4.04 6.40
N VAL A 158 9.80 5.32 6.38
CA VAL A 158 11.11 5.75 6.89
C VAL A 158 11.22 5.50 8.39
N LEU A 159 10.16 5.79 9.16
CA LEU A 159 10.12 5.52 10.60
C LEU A 159 10.22 4.01 10.87
N LEU A 160 9.44 3.19 10.17
CA LEU A 160 9.50 1.73 10.29
C LEU A 160 10.91 1.20 9.98
N PHE A 161 11.54 1.67 8.90
CA PHE A 161 12.92 1.33 8.56
C PHE A 161 13.89 1.71 9.69
N ALA A 162 13.82 2.95 10.17
CA ALA A 162 14.67 3.44 11.25
C ALA A 162 14.50 2.61 12.53
N MET A 163 13.26 2.27 12.91
CA MET A 163 13.00 1.46 14.09
C MET A 163 13.55 0.04 13.96
N ILE A 164 13.31 -0.62 12.82
CA ILE A 164 13.87 -1.95 12.53
C ILE A 164 15.40 -1.88 12.65
N VAL A 165 16.06 -0.89 12.04
CA VAL A 165 17.51 -0.75 12.13
C VAL A 165 17.97 -0.50 13.57
N CYS A 166 17.45 0.53 14.24
CA CYS A 166 17.89 0.95 15.57
C CYS A 166 17.72 -0.13 16.64
N ILE A 167 16.61 -0.87 16.62
CA ILE A 167 16.35 -1.95 17.59
C ILE A 167 17.30 -3.14 17.35
N GLY A 168 17.61 -3.46 16.10
CA GLY A 168 18.45 -4.62 15.76
C GLY A 168 19.96 -4.39 15.91
N VAL A 169 20.44 -3.15 15.76
CA VAL A 169 21.87 -2.83 15.78
C VAL A 169 22.57 -3.32 17.08
N PRO A 170 22.04 -3.05 18.29
CA PRO A 170 22.72 -3.48 19.52
C PRO A 170 22.83 -5.00 19.67
N GLN A 171 21.83 -5.75 19.19
CA GLN A 171 21.86 -7.21 19.21
C GLN A 171 22.98 -7.77 18.34
N ILE A 172 23.08 -7.29 17.10
CA ILE A 172 24.14 -7.71 16.17
C ILE A 172 25.52 -7.21 16.63
N ALA A 173 25.60 -5.99 17.17
CA ALA A 173 26.85 -5.44 17.70
C ALA A 173 27.37 -6.26 18.88
N ASN A 174 26.47 -6.68 19.78
CA ASN A 174 26.82 -7.54 20.90
C ASN A 174 27.28 -8.93 20.46
N GLN A 175 26.62 -9.50 19.45
CA GLN A 175 27.05 -10.77 18.84
C GLN A 175 28.49 -10.67 18.31
N PHE A 176 28.81 -9.60 17.57
CA PHE A 176 30.16 -9.38 17.05
C PHE A 176 31.17 -9.04 18.13
N ALA A 177 30.77 -8.34 19.19
CA ALA A 177 31.63 -8.09 20.35
C ALA A 177 32.02 -9.40 21.04
N ASN A 178 31.08 -10.34 21.22
CA ASN A 178 31.36 -11.65 21.78
C ASN A 178 32.33 -12.47 20.92
N ARG A 179 32.11 -12.48 19.60
CA ARG A 179 33.00 -13.20 18.67
C ARG A 179 34.38 -12.56 18.58
N SER A 180 34.45 -11.24 18.50
CA SER A 180 35.71 -10.50 18.45
C SER A 180 36.54 -10.73 19.72
N GLN A 181 35.90 -10.73 20.90
CA GLN A 181 36.59 -11.08 22.16
C GLN A 181 37.14 -12.51 22.13
N PHE A 182 36.34 -13.49 21.69
CA PHE A 182 36.78 -14.88 21.58
C PHE A 182 38.02 -15.06 20.70
N TYR A 183 38.15 -14.28 19.62
CA TYR A 183 39.35 -14.28 18.78
C TYR A 183 40.50 -13.47 19.40
N ALA A 184 40.20 -12.36 20.09
CA ALA A 184 41.19 -11.51 20.72
C ALA A 184 41.93 -12.19 21.89
N GLU A 185 41.38 -13.25 22.47
CA GLU A 185 41.96 -14.08 23.54
C GLU A 185 42.84 -15.24 23.01
N ARG A 186 43.10 -15.30 21.70
CA ARG A 186 43.92 -16.37 21.09
C ARG A 186 45.40 -16.02 21.09
N LEU A 187 46.25 -17.02 21.32
CA LEU A 187 47.72 -16.88 21.37
C LEU A 187 48.34 -16.19 20.15
N TYR A 188 47.79 -16.37 18.95
CA TYR A 188 48.30 -15.70 17.74
C TYR A 188 48.03 -14.18 17.74
N ILE A 189 46.99 -13.72 18.44
CA ILE A 189 46.74 -12.29 18.65
C ILE A 189 47.70 -11.74 19.70
N ASP A 190 47.97 -12.48 20.77
CA ASP A 190 48.95 -12.06 21.77
C ASP A 190 50.36 -11.94 21.17
N ALA A 191 50.76 -12.89 20.33
CA ALA A 191 52.01 -12.79 19.56
C ALA A 191 52.01 -11.54 18.64
N ALA A 192 50.89 -11.24 17.98
CA ALA A 192 50.78 -10.03 17.15
C ALA A 192 50.89 -8.75 17.98
N ARG A 193 50.30 -8.71 19.19
CA ARG A 193 50.41 -7.60 20.14
C ARG A 193 51.86 -7.39 20.59
N THR A 194 52.59 -8.46 20.92
CA THR A 194 54.00 -8.37 21.30
C THR A 194 54.90 -7.88 20.16
N MET A 195 54.50 -8.13 18.90
CA MET A 195 55.16 -7.59 17.71
C MET A 195 54.77 -6.14 17.37
N GLY A 196 54.00 -5.46 18.25
CA GLY A 196 53.63 -4.05 18.07
C GLY A 196 52.42 -3.81 17.15
N ALA A 197 51.60 -4.82 16.87
CA ALA A 197 50.39 -4.62 16.07
C ALA A 197 49.40 -3.67 16.78
N SER A 198 48.99 -2.60 16.10
CA SER A 198 47.95 -1.70 16.61
C SER A 198 46.61 -2.43 16.74
N THR A 199 45.75 -1.99 17.66
CA THR A 199 44.39 -2.52 17.81
C THR A 199 43.60 -2.55 16.50
N ARG A 200 43.71 -1.48 15.70
CA ARG A 200 43.07 -1.42 14.38
C ARG A 200 43.64 -2.49 13.45
N GLY A 201 44.97 -2.67 13.45
CA GLY A 201 45.63 -3.76 12.74
C GLY A 201 45.13 -5.13 13.17
N ILE A 202 45.02 -5.38 14.48
CA ILE A 202 44.48 -6.62 15.06
C ILE A 202 43.06 -6.89 14.55
N VAL A 203 42.17 -5.90 14.63
CA VAL A 203 40.77 -6.06 14.21
C VAL A 203 40.65 -6.36 12.72
N TRP A 204 41.21 -5.51 11.85
CA TRP A 204 40.97 -5.60 10.41
C TRP A 204 41.84 -6.63 9.69
N ARG A 205 43.06 -6.90 10.19
CA ARG A 205 44.01 -7.82 9.55
C ARG A 205 43.98 -9.22 10.14
N HIS A 206 43.63 -9.37 11.42
CA HIS A 206 43.63 -10.67 12.08
C HIS A 206 42.20 -11.14 12.40
N ILE A 207 41.40 -10.39 13.15
CA ILE A 207 40.07 -10.85 13.62
C ILE A 207 39.06 -10.95 12.46
N LEU A 208 38.85 -9.87 11.71
CA LEU A 208 37.83 -9.79 10.67
C LEU A 208 37.98 -10.87 9.58
N PRO A 209 39.19 -11.15 9.03
CA PRO A 209 39.36 -12.21 8.03
C PRO A 209 38.98 -13.59 8.54
N HIS A 210 39.28 -13.91 9.81
CA HIS A 210 38.89 -15.19 10.43
C HIS A 210 37.38 -15.29 10.63
N MET A 211 36.71 -14.17 10.89
CA MET A 211 35.25 -14.12 11.09
C MET A 211 34.44 -14.14 9.79
N ARG A 212 35.03 -14.00 8.60
CA ARG A 212 34.27 -13.87 7.33
C ARG A 212 33.17 -14.93 7.12
N PRO A 213 33.39 -16.23 7.37
CA PRO A 213 32.32 -17.23 7.23
C PRO A 213 31.20 -17.00 8.24
N GLU A 214 31.55 -16.65 9.49
CA GLU A 214 30.57 -16.34 10.54
C GLU A 214 29.75 -15.08 10.22
N LEU A 215 30.38 -14.05 9.63
CA LEU A 215 29.69 -12.83 9.20
C LEU A 215 28.65 -13.11 8.14
N LEU A 216 28.96 -13.98 7.18
CA LEU A 216 28.01 -14.38 6.14
C LEU A 216 26.78 -15.07 6.75
N PHE A 217 26.99 -16.01 7.68
CA PHE A 217 25.88 -16.68 8.36
C PHE A 217 25.06 -15.76 9.25
N ALA A 218 25.73 -14.86 9.98
CA ALA A 218 25.06 -13.85 10.76
C ALA A 218 24.19 -12.95 9.88
N PHE A 219 24.71 -12.52 8.72
CA PHE A 219 23.98 -11.69 7.77
C PHE A 219 22.73 -12.39 7.24
N LEU A 220 22.87 -13.64 6.78
CA LEU A 220 21.73 -14.44 6.32
C LEU A 220 20.70 -14.65 7.43
N SER A 221 21.16 -14.94 8.64
CA SER A 221 20.27 -15.17 9.79
C SER A 221 19.51 -13.90 10.18
N ASP A 222 20.17 -12.73 10.17
CA ASP A 222 19.50 -11.45 10.45
C ASP A 222 18.54 -11.08 9.33
N PHE A 223 18.92 -11.27 8.07
CA PHE A 223 18.04 -11.03 6.92
C PHE A 223 16.75 -11.85 6.98
N ILE A 224 16.86 -13.14 7.31
CA ILE A 224 15.70 -14.01 7.57
C ILE A 224 14.89 -13.50 8.76
N GLY A 225 15.56 -13.06 9.83
CA GLY A 225 14.92 -12.49 11.02
C GLY A 225 14.14 -11.20 10.72
N VAL A 226 14.66 -10.32 9.87
CA VAL A 226 13.97 -9.10 9.42
C VAL A 226 12.75 -9.44 8.57
N LEU A 227 12.86 -10.39 7.64
CA LEU A 227 11.70 -10.89 6.88
C LEU A 227 10.63 -11.46 7.83
N PHE A 228 11.03 -12.27 8.80
CA PHE A 228 10.08 -12.79 9.78
C PHE A 228 9.40 -11.68 10.58
N LEU A 229 10.14 -10.66 11.01
CA LEU A 229 9.60 -9.49 11.70
C LEU A 229 8.61 -8.70 10.83
N ILE A 230 8.91 -8.50 9.54
CA ILE A 230 7.97 -7.87 8.59
C ILE A 230 6.68 -8.68 8.49
N GLY A 231 6.78 -10.02 8.41
CA GLY A 231 5.61 -10.90 8.40
C GLY A 231 4.76 -10.78 9.68
N GLN A 232 5.39 -10.69 10.85
CA GLN A 232 4.70 -10.47 12.12
C GLN A 232 3.98 -9.11 12.17
N LEU A 233 4.65 -8.04 11.74
CA LEU A 233 4.08 -6.70 11.68
C LEU A 233 2.90 -6.63 10.69
N SER A 234 2.99 -7.38 9.60
CA SER A 234 1.93 -7.47 8.59
C SER A 234 0.62 -8.00 9.18
N ILE A 235 0.69 -9.02 10.04
CA ILE A 235 -0.49 -9.56 10.74
C ILE A 235 -1.12 -8.49 11.64
N LEU A 236 -0.30 -7.61 12.24
CA LEU A 236 -0.75 -6.47 13.05
C LEU A 236 -1.20 -5.27 12.20
N SER A 237 -1.40 -5.44 10.89
CA SER A 237 -1.76 -4.36 9.96
C SER A 237 -0.71 -3.24 9.83
N VAL A 238 0.56 -3.53 10.18
CA VAL A 238 1.70 -2.63 9.96
C VAL A 238 2.48 -3.12 8.76
N PHE A 239 2.64 -2.27 7.75
CA PHE A 239 3.30 -2.66 6.51
C PHE A 239 4.16 -1.54 5.92
N LEU A 240 5.00 -1.94 4.96
CA LEU A 240 6.16 -1.21 4.47
C LEU A 240 5.84 -0.13 3.43
N GLY A 241 4.69 -0.19 2.78
CA GLY A 241 4.34 0.70 1.67
C GLY A 241 3.09 1.48 1.99
N GLY A 242 3.14 2.80 1.84
CA GLY A 242 1.96 3.64 1.86
C GLY A 242 0.83 3.05 1.01
N GLY A 243 -0.36 2.98 1.61
CA GLY A 243 -1.52 2.41 0.95
C GLY A 243 -2.25 3.45 0.11
N GLU A 244 -2.72 3.06 -1.07
CA GLU A 244 -3.86 3.75 -1.67
C GLU A 244 -5.08 3.45 -0.79
N THR A 245 -5.75 4.50 -0.34
CA THR A 245 -7.06 4.38 0.30
C THR A 245 -8.10 4.12 -0.79
N PHE A 246 -8.76 2.97 -0.72
CA PHE A 246 -9.88 2.62 -1.58
C PHE A 246 -11.16 2.65 -0.76
N MET A 247 -12.08 3.54 -1.13
CA MET A 247 -13.42 3.60 -0.55
C MET A 247 -14.27 2.52 -1.20
N VAL A 248 -14.73 1.56 -0.40
CA VAL A 248 -15.59 0.46 -0.87
C VAL A 248 -17.06 0.85 -0.81
N ASP A 249 -17.42 1.63 0.20
CA ASP A 249 -18.78 2.08 0.46
C ASP A 249 -18.72 3.50 1.02
N ASP A 250 -19.51 4.39 0.41
CA ASP A 250 -19.67 5.80 0.80
C ASP A 250 -20.76 5.98 1.89
N GLY A 251 -21.38 4.87 2.33
CA GLY A 251 -22.32 4.86 3.44
C GLY A 251 -21.67 5.32 4.76
N PRO A 252 -22.42 5.96 5.69
CA PRO A 252 -21.91 6.32 7.00
C PRO A 252 -21.91 5.10 7.95
N PRO A 253 -20.76 4.68 8.53
CA PRO A 253 -19.40 5.23 8.37
C PRO A 253 -18.67 4.67 7.13
N PRO A 254 -17.86 5.48 6.43
CA PRO A 254 -17.22 5.09 5.18
C PRO A 254 -16.23 3.94 5.40
N VAL A 255 -16.30 2.93 4.52
CA VAL A 255 -15.41 1.76 4.59
C VAL A 255 -14.18 2.03 3.72
N ILE A 256 -13.10 2.45 4.37
CA ILE A 256 -11.82 2.75 3.71
C ILE A 256 -10.86 1.58 3.87
N LEU A 257 -10.35 1.08 2.75
CA LEU A 257 -9.32 0.05 2.70
C LEU A 257 -7.96 0.64 2.36
N TYR A 258 -6.94 0.22 3.09
CA TYR A 258 -5.55 0.56 2.76
C TYR A 258 -4.96 -0.58 1.95
N LEU A 259 -4.75 -0.36 0.65
CA LEU A 259 -4.17 -1.34 -0.27
C LEU A 259 -2.79 -0.91 -0.75
N THR A 260 -1.90 -1.87 -0.94
CA THR A 260 -0.55 -1.59 -1.46
C THR A 260 -0.59 -1.11 -2.90
N LYS A 261 0.11 -0.01 -3.20
CA LYS A 261 0.32 0.42 -4.59
C LYS A 261 1.28 -0.51 -5.34
N ASN A 262 2.28 -1.01 -4.64
CA ASN A 262 3.43 -1.69 -5.24
C ASN A 262 3.37 -3.23 -5.14
N GLY A 263 2.34 -3.79 -4.52
CA GLY A 263 2.18 -5.24 -4.36
C GLY A 263 3.04 -5.85 -3.25
N GLU A 264 3.48 -5.04 -2.28
CA GLU A 264 4.34 -5.49 -1.18
C GLU A 264 3.68 -6.64 -0.40
N TRP A 265 4.42 -7.73 -0.19
CA TRP A 265 3.82 -8.97 0.30
C TRP A 265 3.25 -8.81 1.71
N GLY A 266 3.93 -8.04 2.56
CA GLY A 266 3.45 -7.75 3.91
C GLY A 266 2.11 -7.02 3.92
N SER A 267 1.95 -6.01 3.06
CA SER A 267 0.67 -5.30 2.90
C SER A 267 -0.43 -6.22 2.37
N LEU A 268 -0.12 -7.09 1.42
CA LEU A 268 -1.10 -8.06 0.88
C LEU A 268 -1.58 -9.05 1.95
N VAL A 269 -0.67 -9.51 2.81
CA VAL A 269 -1.03 -10.36 3.97
C VAL A 269 -1.89 -9.57 4.95
N ALA A 270 -1.50 -8.35 5.33
CA ALA A 270 -2.24 -7.49 6.27
C ALA A 270 -3.67 -7.25 5.82
N TYR A 271 -3.81 -6.89 4.55
CA TYR A 271 -5.09 -6.63 3.91
C TYR A 271 -5.92 -7.90 3.77
N GLY A 272 -5.35 -8.98 3.22
CA GLY A 272 -6.06 -10.23 3.05
C GLY A 272 -6.54 -10.81 4.38
N ALA A 273 -5.77 -10.64 5.47
CA ALA A 273 -6.06 -11.24 6.76
C ALA A 273 -7.42 -10.78 7.31
N LYS A 274 -7.81 -9.53 7.03
CA LYS A 274 -9.12 -8.98 7.37
C LYS A 274 -10.27 -9.67 6.63
N TYR A 275 -10.00 -10.14 5.41
CA TYR A 275 -10.97 -10.74 4.51
C TYR A 275 -10.79 -12.25 4.32
N ILE A 276 -10.06 -12.93 5.20
CA ILE A 276 -9.68 -14.34 5.02
C ILE A 276 -10.88 -15.27 4.83
N ARG A 277 -12.04 -14.94 5.43
CA ARG A 277 -13.27 -15.73 5.28
C ARG A 277 -13.92 -15.59 3.91
N SER A 278 -13.83 -14.41 3.29
CA SER A 278 -14.49 -14.09 2.02
C SER A 278 -13.55 -14.30 0.83
N TYR A 279 -12.31 -13.85 0.96
CA TYR A 279 -11.33 -13.77 -0.12
C TYR A 279 -9.99 -14.37 0.32
N TRP A 280 -10.02 -15.66 0.69
CA TRP A 280 -8.88 -16.37 1.26
C TRP A 280 -7.64 -16.40 0.35
N TRP A 281 -7.82 -16.33 -0.97
CA TRP A 281 -6.72 -16.33 -1.95
C TRP A 281 -5.78 -15.13 -1.80
N LEU A 282 -6.26 -13.99 -1.28
CA LEU A 282 -5.45 -12.79 -1.05
C LEU A 282 -4.36 -13.07 0.00
N VAL A 283 -4.73 -13.67 1.13
CA VAL A 283 -3.77 -14.07 2.17
C VAL A 283 -2.95 -15.26 1.73
N ALA A 284 -3.59 -16.27 1.13
CA ALA A 284 -2.91 -17.50 0.77
C ALA A 284 -1.83 -17.24 -0.29
N GLY A 285 -2.13 -16.44 -1.33
CA GLY A 285 -1.17 -16.08 -2.36
C GLY A 285 0.04 -15.36 -1.78
N ALA A 286 -0.19 -14.29 -1.02
CA ALA A 286 0.90 -13.52 -0.40
C ALA A 286 1.67 -14.34 0.65
N GLY A 287 0.97 -15.10 1.48
CA GLY A 287 1.56 -15.95 2.51
C GLY A 287 2.44 -17.05 1.93
N VAL A 288 2.06 -17.66 0.81
CA VAL A 288 2.87 -18.69 0.13
C VAL A 288 4.16 -18.09 -0.43
N PHE A 289 4.12 -16.90 -1.05
CA PHE A 289 5.32 -16.23 -1.53
C PHE A 289 6.24 -15.83 -0.37
N PHE A 290 5.67 -15.27 0.70
CA PHE A 290 6.42 -14.87 1.89
C PHE A 290 7.09 -16.07 2.58
N ALA A 291 6.31 -17.13 2.87
CA ALA A 291 6.81 -18.34 3.48
C ALA A 291 7.81 -19.07 2.58
N GLY A 292 7.54 -19.14 1.27
CA GLY A 292 8.45 -19.71 0.28
C GLY A 292 9.81 -19.01 0.29
N ALA A 293 9.84 -17.68 0.31
CA ALA A 293 11.09 -16.94 0.38
C ALA A 293 11.87 -17.21 1.66
N VAL A 294 11.19 -17.20 2.82
CA VAL A 294 11.82 -17.51 4.11
C VAL A 294 12.38 -18.94 4.13
N LEU A 295 11.61 -19.92 3.65
CA LEU A 295 12.03 -21.33 3.60
C LEU A 295 13.21 -21.54 2.66
N ILE A 296 13.21 -20.92 1.49
CA ILE A 296 14.34 -20.97 0.55
C ILE A 296 15.61 -20.39 1.20
N LEU A 297 15.50 -19.23 1.86
CA LEU A 297 16.64 -18.60 2.53
C LEU A 297 17.15 -19.42 3.72
N GLN A 298 16.26 -20.00 4.52
CA GLN A 298 16.63 -20.90 5.62
C GLN A 298 17.30 -22.16 5.10
N PHE A 299 16.74 -22.78 4.07
CA PHE A 299 17.31 -23.95 3.42
C PHE A 299 18.70 -23.64 2.88
N PHE A 300 18.86 -22.52 2.17
CA PHE A 300 20.16 -22.04 1.70
C PHE A 300 21.17 -21.83 2.82
N SER A 301 20.77 -21.11 3.88
CA SER A 301 21.61 -20.87 5.04
C SER A 301 22.11 -22.18 5.66
N LYS A 302 21.23 -23.16 5.85
CA LYS A 302 21.57 -24.47 6.42
C LYS A 302 22.50 -25.30 5.54
N GLU A 303 22.24 -25.37 4.23
CA GLU A 303 23.11 -26.11 3.32
C GLU A 303 24.48 -25.44 3.14
N LEU A 304 24.53 -24.10 3.17
CA LEU A 304 25.78 -23.34 3.17
C LEU A 304 26.61 -23.61 4.42
N GLN A 305 25.96 -23.66 5.60
CA GLN A 305 26.63 -24.04 6.86
C GLN A 305 27.23 -25.45 6.76
N ARG A 306 26.45 -26.42 6.30
CA ARG A 306 26.93 -27.81 6.14
C ARG A 306 28.12 -27.92 5.18
N TYR A 307 28.06 -27.23 4.05
CA TYR A 307 29.17 -27.23 3.08
C TYR A 307 30.47 -26.71 3.73
N LEU A 308 30.40 -25.54 4.38
CA LEU A 308 31.55 -24.90 5.02
C LEU A 308 32.07 -25.67 6.25
N SER A 309 31.21 -26.42 6.94
CA SER A 309 31.61 -27.31 8.03
C SER A 309 32.18 -28.65 7.56
N SER A 310 32.02 -29.03 6.28
CA SER A 310 32.46 -30.34 5.80
C SER A 310 34.00 -30.42 5.65
N PRO A 311 34.62 -31.59 5.87
CA PRO A 311 36.05 -31.80 5.63
C PRO A 311 36.48 -31.52 4.17
N ALA A 312 35.58 -31.72 3.21
CA ALA A 312 35.82 -31.44 1.80
C ALA A 312 36.12 -29.95 1.54
N ALA A 313 35.46 -29.04 2.27
CA ALA A 313 35.72 -27.60 2.17
C ALA A 313 37.08 -27.20 2.79
N ARG A 314 37.59 -27.95 3.78
CA ARG A 314 38.93 -27.70 4.37
C ARG A 314 40.08 -27.99 3.40
N HIS A 315 39.94 -28.99 2.52
CA HIS A 315 41.00 -29.35 1.56
C HIS A 315 40.90 -28.63 0.22
N GLN A 316 39.72 -28.13 -0.16
CA GLN A 316 39.49 -27.42 -1.43
C GLN A 316 39.36 -25.90 -1.28
N ALA A 317 39.83 -25.30 -0.18
CA ALA A 317 39.75 -23.86 0.07
C ALA A 317 40.63 -23.03 -0.90
N LYS A 318 40.28 -23.03 -2.18
CA LYS A 318 40.53 -21.89 -3.06
C LYS A 318 39.56 -20.78 -2.61
N PRO A 319 39.98 -19.50 -2.66
CA PRO A 319 39.10 -18.39 -2.28
C PRO A 319 37.79 -18.49 -3.06
N ILE A 320 36.65 -18.24 -2.41
CA ILE A 320 35.28 -18.41 -2.95
C ILE A 320 35.12 -17.76 -4.35
N LEU A 321 35.89 -16.70 -4.62
CA LEU A 321 35.98 -16.01 -5.90
C LEU A 321 36.66 -16.80 -7.04
N GLN A 322 37.26 -17.97 -6.80
CA GLN A 322 37.96 -18.82 -7.79
C GLN A 322 37.28 -20.19 -8.04
N ASN A 323 36.11 -20.45 -7.43
CA ASN A 323 35.37 -21.68 -7.70
C ASN A 323 34.75 -21.62 -9.11
N ARG A 324 35.40 -22.24 -10.10
CA ARG A 324 34.91 -22.39 -11.48
C ARG A 324 33.43 -22.81 -11.60
N PRO A 325 32.89 -23.77 -10.82
CA PRO A 325 31.47 -24.10 -10.92
C PRO A 325 30.55 -23.00 -10.35
N LEU A 326 31.02 -22.23 -9.38
CA LEU A 326 30.27 -21.11 -8.80
C LEU A 326 30.33 -19.88 -9.72
N GLN A 327 31.47 -19.62 -10.36
CA GLN A 327 31.60 -18.64 -11.44
C GLN A 327 30.77 -19.03 -12.66
N ALA A 328 30.69 -20.33 -13.00
CA ALA A 328 29.84 -20.81 -14.08
C ALA A 328 28.35 -20.75 -13.72
N ALA A 329 27.97 -20.95 -12.45
CA ALA A 329 26.60 -20.77 -12.01
C ALA A 329 26.20 -19.28 -11.95
N VAL A 330 27.05 -18.42 -11.39
CA VAL A 330 26.83 -16.96 -11.35
C VAL A 330 26.90 -16.35 -12.75
N GLY A 331 27.86 -16.76 -13.57
CA GLY A 331 28.06 -16.33 -14.95
C GLY A 331 27.02 -16.88 -15.91
N GLY A 332 26.61 -18.14 -15.71
CA GLY A 332 25.50 -18.75 -16.45
C GLY A 332 24.18 -18.12 -16.09
N PHE A 333 23.94 -17.82 -14.81
CA PHE A 333 22.75 -17.13 -14.35
C PHE A 333 22.73 -15.66 -14.78
N SER A 334 23.85 -14.94 -14.73
CA SER A 334 23.93 -13.56 -15.25
C SER A 334 23.77 -13.51 -16.77
N ALA A 335 24.29 -14.49 -17.50
CA ALA A 335 24.04 -14.64 -18.94
C ALA A 335 22.59 -15.01 -19.25
N LEU A 336 21.94 -15.85 -18.44
CA LEU A 336 20.52 -16.20 -18.59
C LEU A 336 19.61 -15.01 -18.26
N CYS A 337 19.97 -14.22 -17.24
CA CYS A 337 19.30 -12.98 -16.90
C CYS A 337 19.48 -11.92 -17.99
N LEU A 338 20.70 -11.75 -18.52
CA LEU A 338 20.96 -10.82 -19.61
C LEU A 338 20.26 -11.27 -20.91
N ALA A 339 20.27 -12.57 -21.22
CA ALA A 339 19.53 -13.12 -22.33
C ALA A 339 18.02 -12.95 -22.14
N ALA A 340 17.50 -13.17 -20.93
CA ALA A 340 16.09 -12.89 -20.62
C ALA A 340 15.75 -11.40 -20.81
N VAL A 341 16.61 -10.47 -20.36
CA VAL A 341 16.43 -9.03 -20.61
C VAL A 341 16.44 -8.67 -22.09
N LEU A 342 17.36 -9.23 -22.85
CA LEU A 342 17.52 -8.92 -24.27
C LEU A 342 16.51 -9.63 -25.18
N LEU A 343 15.91 -10.73 -24.70
CA LEU A 343 14.93 -11.53 -25.44
C LEU A 343 13.49 -11.29 -24.99
N LEU A 344 13.26 -10.54 -23.90
CA LEU A 344 11.92 -10.12 -23.50
C LEU A 344 11.40 -9.11 -24.55
N PRO A 345 10.32 -9.44 -25.29
CA PRO A 345 9.68 -8.47 -26.16
C PRO A 345 9.18 -7.31 -25.31
N ASP A 346 9.37 -6.10 -25.82
CA ASP A 346 8.74 -4.90 -25.27
C ASP A 346 7.22 -5.06 -25.46
N HIS A 347 6.54 -5.64 -24.46
CA HIS A 347 5.09 -5.77 -24.47
C HIS A 347 4.49 -4.41 -24.17
N ALA A 348 4.47 -3.55 -25.20
CA ALA A 348 3.50 -2.46 -25.28
C ALA A 348 2.10 -3.06 -25.05
N PRO A 349 1.24 -2.41 -24.25
CA PRO A 349 -0.04 -2.96 -23.85
C PRO A 349 -0.87 -3.32 -25.09
N GLN A 350 -1.21 -4.61 -25.21
CA GLN A 350 -2.13 -5.08 -26.25
C GLN A 350 -3.52 -4.52 -25.97
N GLN A 351 -3.88 -3.49 -26.72
CA GLN A 351 -5.25 -3.01 -26.85
C GLN A 351 -6.08 -4.07 -27.59
N LYS A 352 -6.56 -5.08 -26.86
CA LYS A 352 -7.33 -6.19 -27.44
C LYS A 352 -8.83 -5.87 -27.46
N ASN A 353 -9.30 -5.54 -28.66
CA ASN A 353 -10.64 -5.62 -29.25
C ASN A 353 -11.83 -4.97 -28.51
N LYS A 354 -12.21 -3.80 -29.03
CA LYS A 354 -13.53 -3.16 -28.87
C LYS A 354 -14.69 -3.89 -29.59
N ASP A 355 -14.43 -4.95 -30.34
CA ASP A 355 -15.41 -5.50 -31.30
C ASP A 355 -16.33 -6.59 -30.74
N SER A 356 -16.31 -6.87 -29.43
CA SER A 356 -17.20 -7.87 -28.82
C SER A 356 -18.47 -7.28 -28.19
N ALA A 357 -18.69 -5.97 -28.30
CA ALA A 357 -19.82 -5.27 -27.70
C ALA A 357 -20.92 -4.84 -28.70
N GLU A 358 -20.71 -5.05 -30.00
CA GLU A 358 -21.61 -4.50 -31.05
C GLU A 358 -22.47 -5.54 -31.77
N ALA A 359 -22.57 -6.76 -31.22
CA ALA A 359 -23.42 -7.83 -31.77
C ALA A 359 -24.40 -8.38 -30.71
N ALA A 360 -25.41 -7.56 -30.36
CA ALA A 360 -26.66 -8.04 -29.76
C ALA A 360 -27.76 -7.00 -30.02
N GLY A 361 -28.62 -7.31 -31.00
CA GLY A 361 -29.62 -6.42 -31.56
C GLY A 361 -30.85 -6.16 -30.69
N SER A 362 -31.47 -5.02 -30.97
CA SER A 362 -32.89 -4.67 -31.02
C SER A 362 -33.82 -5.03 -29.83
N PRO A 363 -34.57 -4.05 -29.25
CA PRO A 363 -35.57 -4.32 -28.21
C PRO A 363 -36.93 -4.75 -28.79
N PRO A 364 -37.70 -5.64 -28.10
CA PRO A 364 -39.09 -5.93 -28.47
C PRO A 364 -40.09 -4.94 -27.82
N PRO A 365 -41.37 -4.91 -28.28
CA PRO A 365 -42.26 -3.76 -28.15
C PRO A 365 -43.10 -3.72 -26.86
N ARG A 366 -43.64 -2.52 -26.57
CA ARG A 366 -44.57 -2.15 -25.48
C ARG A 366 -45.96 -2.77 -25.62
N THR A 367 -46.54 -3.19 -24.49
CA THR A 367 -47.98 -3.32 -24.16
C THR A 367 -48.11 -3.41 -22.63
N ALA A 368 -49.14 -3.01 -21.88
CA ALA A 368 -50.24 -2.06 -21.97
C ALA A 368 -50.87 -2.02 -20.53
N ALA A 369 -51.34 -0.84 -20.10
CA ALA A 369 -52.38 -0.52 -19.09
C ALA A 369 -52.34 -1.03 -17.61
N MET A 370 -52.63 -0.07 -16.71
CA MET A 370 -53.03 -0.25 -15.28
C MET A 370 -54.51 -0.69 -15.13
N PRO A 371 -55.03 -0.90 -13.89
CA PRO A 371 -55.72 0.20 -13.21
C PRO A 371 -55.51 0.32 -11.68
N ALA A 372 -56.02 1.44 -11.17
CA ALA A 372 -55.83 2.08 -9.86
C ALA A 372 -56.69 1.53 -8.70
N PHE A 373 -56.37 1.97 -7.47
CA PHE A 373 -57.33 2.14 -6.38
C PHE A 373 -57.08 3.46 -5.63
N SER A 374 -58.17 4.18 -5.41
CA SER A 374 -58.27 5.45 -4.68
C SER A 374 -58.92 5.25 -3.30
N SER A 375 -58.54 6.04 -2.29
CA SER A 375 -59.52 6.54 -1.30
C SER A 375 -59.06 7.86 -0.68
N SER A 376 -60.01 8.78 -0.62
CA SER A 376 -59.99 10.13 -0.06
C SER A 376 -60.18 10.14 1.46
N ALA A 377 -59.59 11.11 2.16
CA ALA A 377 -60.22 11.85 3.27
C ALA A 377 -59.43 13.12 3.59
N ALA A 378 -60.09 14.28 3.54
CA ALA A 378 -59.58 15.56 4.00
C ALA A 378 -59.83 15.74 5.51
N ALA A 379 -58.85 16.28 6.24
CA ALA A 379 -59.01 16.84 7.57
C ALA A 379 -58.01 18.00 7.81
N LEU A 380 -58.46 18.97 8.61
CA LEU A 380 -57.94 20.31 8.96
C LEU A 380 -56.41 20.46 9.14
N PRO A 381 -55.86 21.69 8.96
CA PRO A 381 -54.42 21.93 8.96
C PRO A 381 -53.82 21.84 10.36
N SER A 382 -52.70 21.11 10.48
CA SER A 382 -51.91 20.96 11.71
C SER A 382 -50.94 22.14 11.91
N GLU A 383 -50.46 22.32 13.15
CA GLU A 383 -49.52 23.36 13.59
C GLU A 383 -48.26 23.54 12.71
N ASP A 384 -47.92 22.55 11.88
CA ASP A 384 -46.86 22.61 10.87
C ASP A 384 -47.11 23.64 9.76
N GLU A 385 -48.36 23.95 9.43
CA GLU A 385 -48.69 24.88 8.34
C GLU A 385 -48.54 26.36 8.78
N ILE A 386 -48.74 26.63 10.08
CA ILE A 386 -48.49 27.94 10.70
C ILE A 386 -46.98 28.19 10.82
N MET A 387 -46.22 27.18 11.27
CA MET A 387 -44.75 27.23 11.37
C MET A 387 -44.07 27.38 10.01
N ARG A 388 -44.66 26.84 8.94
CA ARG A 388 -44.18 27.02 7.56
C ARG A 388 -44.29 28.45 7.06
N SER A 389 -45.32 29.20 7.44
CA SER A 389 -45.53 30.57 6.95
C SER A 389 -44.58 31.60 7.57
N GLU A 390 -44.24 31.46 8.85
CA GLU A 390 -43.22 32.27 9.53
C GLU A 390 -41.81 31.96 8.99
N PHE A 391 -41.51 30.69 8.73
CA PHE A 391 -40.22 30.26 8.18
C PHE A 391 -40.00 30.76 6.74
N GLN A 392 -41.08 30.88 5.96
CA GLN A 392 -41.02 31.36 4.58
C GLN A 392 -40.80 32.88 4.50
N ALA A 393 -41.31 33.65 5.47
CA ALA A 393 -41.05 35.07 5.60
C ALA A 393 -39.59 35.37 6.03
N ASP A 394 -39.05 34.58 6.97
CA ASP A 394 -37.65 34.68 7.41
C ASP A 394 -36.66 34.22 6.34
N ALA A 395 -36.99 33.16 5.60
CA ALA A 395 -36.21 32.73 4.44
C ALA A 395 -36.19 33.83 3.37
N THR A 396 -37.33 34.45 3.06
CA THR A 396 -37.42 35.53 2.06
C THR A 396 -36.58 36.75 2.44
N ASN A 397 -36.54 37.13 3.72
CA ASN A 397 -35.68 38.22 4.22
C ASN A 397 -34.18 37.85 4.21
N PHE A 398 -33.84 36.60 4.55
CA PHE A 398 -32.48 36.07 4.42
C PHE A 398 -32.00 36.07 2.97
N PHE A 399 -32.88 35.74 2.02
CA PHE A 399 -32.58 35.73 0.58
C PHE A 399 -32.48 37.14 -0.04
N GLN A 400 -33.20 38.14 0.45
CA GLN A 400 -32.99 39.53 0.00
C GLN A 400 -31.62 40.07 0.41
N GLY A 401 -31.06 39.64 1.55
CA GLY A 401 -29.71 40.00 2.00
C GLY A 401 -28.58 39.34 1.21
N LEU A 402 -28.84 38.23 0.51
CA LEU A 402 -27.87 37.46 -0.26
C LEU A 402 -27.73 37.89 -1.74
N LYS A 403 -28.50 38.88 -2.20
CA LYS A 403 -28.52 39.33 -3.61
C LYS A 403 -27.19 39.88 -4.12
N THR A 404 -26.21 40.18 -3.26
CA THR A 404 -25.00 40.94 -3.62
C THR A 404 -23.69 40.15 -3.71
N ASP A 405 -23.58 38.90 -3.24
CA ASP A 405 -22.30 38.17 -3.23
C ASP A 405 -22.43 36.70 -3.72
N TRP A 406 -22.36 36.50 -5.03
CA TRP A 406 -22.32 35.19 -5.71
C TRP A 406 -20.90 34.91 -6.18
N THR A 407 -20.11 34.09 -5.49
CA THR A 407 -18.72 33.83 -5.95
C THR A 407 -18.23 32.39 -5.99
N LEU A 408 -18.93 31.37 -5.48
CA LEU A 408 -18.54 29.97 -5.77
C LEU A 408 -19.70 29.04 -5.51
N ALA A 409 -20.12 28.29 -6.53
CA ALA A 409 -21.05 27.19 -6.41
C ALA A 409 -20.58 26.02 -7.28
N ALA A 410 -20.29 24.88 -6.64
CA ALA A 410 -20.25 23.59 -7.30
C ALA A 410 -21.68 23.02 -7.30
N MET A 411 -22.03 22.26 -8.32
CA MET A 411 -23.37 21.73 -8.52
C MET A 411 -23.27 20.21 -8.62
N GLU A 412 -23.93 19.51 -7.71
CA GLU A 412 -23.94 18.04 -7.69
C GLU A 412 -25.39 17.56 -7.74
N LEU A 413 -25.67 16.68 -8.71
CA LEU A 413 -27.01 16.19 -9.02
C LEU A 413 -27.17 14.84 -8.32
N THR A 414 -28.02 14.78 -7.30
CA THR A 414 -28.31 13.56 -6.55
C THR A 414 -29.79 13.20 -6.68
N SER A 415 -30.17 12.57 -7.79
CA SER A 415 -31.42 11.79 -7.84
C SER A 415 -31.24 10.47 -8.62
N PRO A 416 -31.89 9.37 -8.21
CA PRO A 416 -31.95 8.13 -8.99
C PRO A 416 -32.99 8.22 -10.13
N PRO A 417 -32.77 7.57 -11.30
CA PRO A 417 -31.67 6.66 -11.60
C PRO A 417 -30.45 7.41 -12.16
N TYR A 418 -29.32 7.23 -11.48
CA TYR A 418 -28.01 7.74 -11.85
C TYR A 418 -27.58 7.20 -13.22
N ASN A 419 -27.48 8.09 -14.23
CA ASN A 419 -26.90 7.78 -15.53
C ASN A 419 -25.46 8.33 -15.59
N PRO A 420 -24.42 7.49 -15.39
CA PRO A 420 -23.02 7.94 -15.35
C PRO A 420 -22.49 8.49 -16.70
N SER A 421 -23.29 8.40 -17.77
CA SER A 421 -22.88 8.77 -19.13
C SER A 421 -22.96 10.27 -19.43
N ARG A 422 -23.58 11.08 -18.54
CA ARG A 422 -23.69 12.53 -18.71
C ARG A 422 -22.92 13.26 -17.60
N LYS A 423 -21.61 13.43 -17.79
CA LYS A 423 -20.83 14.41 -17.04
C LYS A 423 -21.10 15.79 -17.65
N TYR A 424 -21.84 16.64 -16.96
CA TYR A 424 -21.78 18.07 -17.24
C TYR A 424 -20.50 18.60 -16.59
N GLU A 425 -19.66 19.26 -17.39
CA GLU A 425 -18.44 19.88 -16.91
C GLU A 425 -18.78 20.87 -15.77
N THR A 426 -17.99 20.82 -14.70
CA THR A 426 -17.97 21.85 -13.67
C THR A 426 -17.76 23.21 -14.34
N PRO A 427 -18.66 24.19 -14.16
CA PRO A 427 -18.48 25.49 -14.78
C PRO A 427 -17.21 26.13 -14.23
N LYS A 428 -16.22 26.39 -15.10
CA LYS A 428 -15.02 27.17 -14.78
C LYS A 428 -15.29 28.68 -14.72
N GLN A 429 -16.55 29.09 -14.63
CA GLN A 429 -16.98 30.48 -14.58
C GLN A 429 -17.99 30.67 -13.44
N PRO A 430 -18.01 31.86 -12.79
CA PRO A 430 -18.96 32.15 -11.74
C PRO A 430 -20.39 31.99 -12.25
N ILE A 431 -21.23 31.28 -11.48
CA ILE A 431 -22.63 31.07 -11.80
C ILE A 431 -23.34 32.44 -11.68
N PRO A 432 -24.19 32.81 -12.67
CA PRO A 432 -24.91 34.08 -12.62
C PRO A 432 -25.89 34.12 -11.44
N PRO A 433 -26.33 35.31 -10.97
CA PRO A 433 -27.28 35.46 -9.87
C PRO A 433 -28.48 34.52 -9.99
N PHE A 434 -29.05 34.04 -8.88
CA PHE A 434 -30.12 33.00 -8.87
C PHE A 434 -31.21 33.24 -9.92
N ASP A 435 -31.65 34.49 -10.07
CA ASP A 435 -32.69 34.89 -11.01
C ASP A 435 -32.27 34.65 -12.47
N GLN A 436 -31.01 34.90 -12.81
CA GLN A 436 -30.42 34.61 -14.12
C GLN A 436 -30.13 33.12 -14.30
N TRP A 437 -29.75 32.40 -13.24
CA TRP A 437 -29.57 30.96 -13.28
C TRP A 437 -30.90 30.22 -13.49
N ILE A 438 -31.97 30.61 -12.81
CA ILE A 438 -33.33 30.10 -13.05
C ILE A 438 -33.77 30.42 -14.48
N ALA A 439 -33.49 31.64 -14.98
CA ALA A 439 -33.80 31.99 -16.36
C ALA A 439 -33.09 31.08 -17.37
N ALA A 440 -31.79 30.81 -17.15
CA ALA A 440 -31.01 29.88 -17.99
C ALA A 440 -31.48 28.41 -17.89
N MET A 441 -32.00 27.99 -16.73
CA MET A 441 -32.60 26.66 -16.57
C MET A 441 -33.97 26.55 -17.25
N LYS A 442 -34.75 27.63 -17.24
CA LYS A 442 -36.02 27.72 -17.96
C LYS A 442 -35.83 27.64 -19.48
N GLU A 443 -34.76 28.22 -20.01
CA GLU A 443 -34.34 28.05 -21.41
C GLU A 443 -34.00 26.59 -21.77
N ARG A 444 -33.71 25.75 -20.77
CA ARG A 444 -33.41 24.32 -20.91
C ARG A 444 -34.61 23.41 -20.61
N ASN A 445 -35.83 23.95 -20.60
CA ASN A 445 -37.08 23.24 -20.26
C ASN A 445 -37.09 22.62 -18.85
N LEU A 446 -36.44 23.30 -17.89
CA LEU A 446 -36.50 22.94 -16.47
C LEU A 446 -37.27 24.02 -15.72
N SER A 447 -38.27 23.62 -14.92
CA SER A 447 -39.05 24.57 -14.11
C SER A 447 -38.72 24.43 -12.63
N TYR A 448 -38.42 25.56 -12.00
CA TYR A 448 -38.17 25.61 -10.55
C TYR A 448 -39.47 25.40 -9.77
N SER A 449 -39.43 24.52 -8.76
CA SER A 449 -40.56 24.13 -7.91
C SER A 449 -40.49 24.83 -6.55
N ASN A 450 -39.46 24.52 -5.74
CA ASN A 450 -39.31 25.05 -4.37
C ASN A 450 -37.86 24.92 -3.87
N ILE A 451 -37.51 25.61 -2.78
CA ILE A 451 -36.25 25.40 -2.03
C ILE A 451 -36.53 24.43 -0.89
N GLY A 452 -35.62 23.47 -0.71
CA GLY A 452 -35.61 22.49 0.36
C GLY A 452 -34.78 22.92 1.56
N LYS A 453 -34.06 21.96 2.14
CA LYS A 453 -33.29 22.18 3.36
C LYS A 453 -32.04 23.00 3.07
N ILE A 454 -31.71 23.91 3.99
CA ILE A 454 -30.41 24.59 4.05
C ILE A 454 -29.61 23.96 5.19
N SER A 455 -28.42 23.45 4.90
CA SER A 455 -27.51 22.84 5.88
C SER A 455 -26.09 23.35 5.71
N ASP A 456 -25.23 23.08 6.70
CA ASP A 456 -23.80 23.34 6.55
C ASP A 456 -23.21 22.42 5.48
N GLY A 457 -22.49 23.03 4.54
CA GLY A 457 -21.79 22.35 3.46
C GLY A 457 -20.31 22.11 3.79
N PRO A 458 -19.59 21.35 2.95
CA PRO A 458 -18.19 21.06 3.15
C PRO A 458 -17.33 22.34 3.09
N VAL A 459 -16.32 22.43 3.96
CA VAL A 459 -15.36 23.54 3.93
C VAL A 459 -14.42 23.35 2.74
N ILE A 460 -14.51 24.25 1.76
CA ILE A 460 -13.67 24.20 0.56
C ILE A 460 -12.35 24.91 0.87
N LYS A 461 -11.24 24.16 0.79
CA LYS A 461 -9.89 24.73 0.81
C LYS A 461 -9.59 25.29 -0.57
N THR A 462 -9.36 26.59 -0.64
CA THR A 462 -8.91 27.26 -1.87
C THR A 462 -7.38 27.35 -1.88
N ASP A 463 -6.78 27.35 -3.07
CA ASP A 463 -5.32 27.47 -3.26
C ASP A 463 -4.73 28.79 -2.72
N TRP A 464 -5.60 29.75 -2.35
CA TRP A 464 -5.26 31.08 -1.85
C TRP A 464 -5.33 31.21 -0.32
N GLY A 465 -5.49 30.09 0.40
CA GLY A 465 -5.15 29.98 1.83
C GLY A 465 -6.25 30.30 2.84
N ALA A 466 -7.45 30.70 2.42
CA ALA A 466 -8.60 30.87 3.32
C ALA A 466 -9.63 29.73 3.10
N PRO A 467 -9.97 28.94 4.14
CA PRO A 467 -11.05 27.96 4.05
C PRO A 467 -12.40 28.68 3.91
N ILE A 468 -13.17 28.30 2.89
CA ILE A 468 -14.50 28.85 2.65
C ILE A 468 -15.53 27.89 3.26
N GLU A 469 -16.23 28.35 4.30
CA GLU A 469 -17.40 27.65 4.83
C GLU A 469 -18.53 27.77 3.81
N THR A 470 -19.07 26.64 3.36
CA THR A 470 -20.19 26.64 2.42
C THR A 470 -21.49 26.29 3.11
N LYS A 471 -22.62 26.75 2.55
CA LYS A 471 -23.96 26.31 2.89
C LYS A 471 -24.49 25.48 1.74
N GLN A 472 -25.08 24.34 2.04
CA GLN A 472 -25.74 23.49 1.08
C GLN A 472 -27.22 23.85 1.05
N VAL A 473 -27.76 24.05 -0.16
CA VAL A 473 -29.18 24.38 -0.39
C VAL A 473 -29.75 23.38 -1.37
N GLU A 474 -30.81 22.70 -0.97
CA GLU A 474 -31.58 21.83 -1.85
C GLU A 474 -32.58 22.65 -2.66
N VAL A 475 -32.69 22.37 -3.95
CA VAL A 475 -33.63 23.02 -4.87
C VAL A 475 -34.39 21.94 -5.62
N TYR A 476 -35.72 22.01 -5.58
CA TYR A 476 -36.60 21.12 -6.31
C TYR A 476 -36.85 21.71 -7.71
N MET A 477 -36.53 20.93 -8.73
CA MET A 477 -36.68 21.29 -10.14
C MET A 477 -37.54 20.23 -10.84
N HIS A 478 -38.41 20.62 -11.76
CA HIS A 478 -39.10 19.69 -12.63
C HIS A 478 -38.38 19.56 -13.96
N GLY A 479 -38.07 18.31 -14.32
CA GLY A 479 -37.51 17.94 -15.61
C GLY A 479 -38.50 18.13 -16.77
N PRO A 480 -38.05 18.06 -18.03
CA PRO A 480 -38.93 18.10 -19.21
C PRO A 480 -39.97 16.96 -19.25
N ASP A 481 -39.75 15.89 -18.48
CA ASP A 481 -40.69 14.77 -18.28
C ASP A 481 -41.67 14.99 -17.11
N ASN A 482 -41.71 16.22 -16.56
CA ASN A 482 -42.52 16.64 -15.40
C ASN A 482 -42.27 15.82 -14.12
N ARG A 483 -41.05 15.29 -13.98
CA ARG A 483 -40.58 14.60 -12.78
C ARG A 483 -39.80 15.57 -11.91
N GLU A 484 -40.07 15.54 -10.62
CA GLU A 484 -39.37 16.36 -9.64
C GLU A 484 -37.99 15.75 -9.33
N GLU A 485 -36.95 16.58 -9.47
CA GLU A 485 -35.56 16.27 -9.19
C GLU A 485 -35.05 17.21 -8.09
N ILE A 486 -34.30 16.65 -7.15
CA ILE A 486 -33.67 17.42 -6.07
C ILE A 486 -32.24 17.75 -6.48
N TRP A 487 -31.95 19.03 -6.54
CA TRP A 487 -30.66 19.57 -6.96
C TRP A 487 -29.98 20.19 -5.75
N THR A 488 -28.70 19.90 -5.56
CA THR A 488 -27.94 20.43 -4.42
C THR A 488 -26.99 21.52 -4.90
N LEU A 489 -27.13 22.71 -4.33
CA LEU A 489 -26.31 23.88 -4.61
C LEU A 489 -25.47 24.24 -3.39
N TYR A 490 -24.16 24.44 -3.58
CA TYR A 490 -23.28 24.94 -2.52
C TYR A 490 -23.09 26.45 -2.66
N MET A 491 -23.24 27.20 -1.56
CA MET A 491 -23.14 28.67 -1.50
C MET A 491 -22.11 29.11 -0.47
N ASN A 492 -21.53 30.30 -0.61
CA ASN A 492 -20.58 30.83 0.36
C ASN A 492 -21.30 31.27 1.66
N GLY A 493 -20.81 30.81 2.82
CA GLY A 493 -21.53 30.83 4.10
C GLY A 493 -21.39 32.08 4.95
N LYS A 494 -20.79 33.19 4.46
CA LYS A 494 -20.72 34.45 5.21
C LYS A 494 -21.19 35.65 4.38
N PRO A 495 -22.20 36.41 4.84
CA PRO A 495 -22.47 37.74 4.30
C PRO A 495 -21.29 38.65 4.66
N ARG A 496 -20.81 39.41 3.68
CA ARG A 496 -19.77 40.43 3.89
C ARG A 496 -20.35 41.52 4.80
N GLU A 497 -19.76 41.74 5.98
CA GLU A 497 -20.08 42.95 6.77
C GLU A 497 -19.77 44.18 5.90
N PRO A 498 -20.71 45.13 5.71
CA PRO A 498 -20.55 46.24 4.77
C PRO A 498 -19.43 47.24 5.10
N ASN A 499 -18.73 47.10 6.24
CA ASN A 499 -17.77 48.09 6.70
C ASN A 499 -16.52 47.45 7.32
N LYS A 500 -15.64 46.91 6.47
CA LYS A 500 -14.19 46.88 6.74
C LYS A 500 -13.44 47.00 5.42
N ILE A 501 -13.19 48.25 5.03
CA ILE A 501 -12.15 48.60 4.08
C ILE A 501 -10.83 48.22 4.76
N VAL A 502 -10.26 47.07 4.41
CA VAL A 502 -8.83 46.84 4.55
C VAL A 502 -8.23 47.10 3.17
N SER A 503 -7.32 48.06 3.18
CA SER A 503 -6.77 48.78 2.05
C SER A 503 -6.31 47.90 0.88
N GLY A 504 -6.85 48.19 -0.30
CA GLY A 504 -6.04 48.65 -1.43
C GLY A 504 -4.97 47.70 -1.93
N LYS A 505 -5.38 46.76 -2.79
CA LYS A 505 -4.78 46.50 -4.11
C LYS A 505 -5.58 45.39 -4.83
N PRO A 506 -6.18 45.64 -6.00
CA PRO A 506 -6.42 44.56 -6.96
C PRO A 506 -5.13 44.31 -7.77
N LEU A 507 -4.65 43.08 -7.70
CA LEU A 507 -3.54 42.46 -8.43
C LEU A 507 -4.04 41.06 -8.87
N PRO A 508 -3.39 40.43 -9.85
CA PRO A 508 -3.55 40.54 -11.30
C PRO A 508 -4.58 39.56 -11.90
#